data_AF-A0A2K3M1R9-F1
#
_entry.id   AF-A0A2K3M1R9-F1
#
_cell.length_a   1.000
_cell.length_b   1.000
_cell.length_c   1.000
_cell.angle_alpha   90.00
_cell.angle_beta   90.00
_cell.angle_gamma   90.00
#
_symmetry.space_group_name_H-M   'P 1'
#
loop_
_entity.id
_entity.type
_entity.pdbx_description
1 polymer ?
#
loop_
_entity_poly.entity_id
_entity_poly.type
_entity_poly.pdbx_seq_one_letter_code
_entity_poly.pdbx_strand_id
1 'polypeptide(L)'
;VIFILYRQWLSNGSSGMFDHSQLVEGTWPWAFEALCFSCGYFAYDQWDMLHYRLYNGWIPSILVHHLVLLICFTLALYRNVTINYLILTLICELHSIFLHVRKVRRMAGIRNARSIVVKLEWFLNWITFFVARCASHILITAKLIRDAHKFDKGVELPLALFGMAGMNFLNIGLGIDLFKAFKRERKPQQVNHHQHHE
;
A
#
# COMPACT_ATOMS: atom_id res chain seq x y z
N VAL A 1 -8.69 2.31 10.24
CA VAL A 1 -7.21 2.42 10.24
C VAL A 1 -6.74 3.78 10.79
N ILE A 2 -6.95 4.92 10.10
CA ILE A 2 -6.45 6.24 10.57
C ILE A 2 -6.89 6.56 12.01
N PHE A 3 -8.17 6.34 12.32
CA PHE A 3 -8.72 6.57 13.66
C PHE A 3 -8.01 5.75 14.76
N ILE A 4 -7.69 4.48 14.47
CA ILE A 4 -7.02 3.55 15.40
C ILE A 4 -5.62 4.09 15.73
N LEU A 5 -4.88 4.47 14.70
CA LEU A 5 -3.52 4.99 14.82
C LEU A 5 -3.48 6.33 15.55
N TYR A 6 -4.42 7.22 15.23
CA TYR A 6 -4.54 8.51 15.91
C TYR A 6 -4.82 8.33 17.40
N ARG A 7 -5.76 7.44 17.78
CA ARG A 7 -6.01 7.11 19.18
C ARG A 7 -4.79 6.51 19.87
N GLN A 8 -4.10 5.59 19.20
CA GLN A 8 -2.96 4.91 19.77
C GLN A 8 -1.78 5.86 19.99
N TRP A 9 -1.56 6.77 19.04
CA TRP A 9 -0.58 7.84 19.17
C TRP A 9 -0.87 8.76 20.35
N LEU A 10 -2.14 9.15 20.53
CA LEU A 10 -2.55 10.01 21.65
C LEU A 10 -2.41 9.32 23.02
N SER A 11 -2.71 8.02 23.09
CA SER A 11 -2.69 7.27 24.35
C SER A 11 -1.27 6.88 24.79
N ASN A 12 -0.46 6.37 23.86
CA ASN A 12 0.79 5.67 24.19
C ASN A 12 2.04 6.40 23.67
N GLY A 13 1.87 7.53 22.98
CA GLY A 13 2.94 8.22 22.29
C GLY A 13 3.53 7.41 21.12
N SER A 14 4.49 8.00 20.42
CA SER A 14 5.15 7.33 19.28
C SER A 14 5.99 6.13 19.73
N SER A 15 6.77 6.27 20.81
CA SER A 15 7.63 5.19 21.32
C SER A 15 6.85 3.98 21.84
N GLY A 16 5.77 4.21 22.57
CA GLY A 16 4.93 3.12 23.11
C GLY A 16 4.10 2.42 22.04
N MET A 17 3.65 3.14 21.02
CA MET A 17 2.94 2.53 19.88
C MET A 17 3.82 1.54 19.10
N PHE A 18 5.13 1.80 19.02
CA PHE A 18 6.08 0.94 18.31
C PHE A 18 6.76 -0.10 19.21
N ASP A 19 6.26 -0.37 20.41
CA ASP A 19 6.83 -1.44 21.24
C ASP A 19 6.58 -2.83 20.62
N HIS A 20 7.47 -3.78 20.92
CA HIS A 20 7.38 -5.14 20.36
C HIS A 20 6.13 -5.88 20.87
N SER A 21 5.93 -5.88 22.19
CA SER A 21 4.80 -6.56 22.84
C SER A 21 3.47 -6.05 22.31
N GLN A 22 3.35 -4.73 22.16
CA GLN A 22 2.16 -4.06 21.62
C GLN A 22 1.90 -4.43 20.16
N LEU A 23 2.92 -4.67 19.34
CA LEU A 23 2.76 -4.90 17.91
C LEU A 23 2.62 -6.38 17.51
N VAL A 24 3.23 -7.29 18.27
CA VAL A 24 3.20 -8.74 17.98
C VAL A 24 2.11 -9.45 18.77
N GLU A 25 2.07 -9.23 20.09
CA GLU A 25 1.20 -9.95 21.02
C GLU A 25 -0.10 -9.18 21.30
N GLY A 26 -0.01 -7.85 21.27
CA GLY A 26 -1.15 -6.97 21.49
C GLY A 26 -2.07 -6.85 20.28
N THR A 27 -3.34 -6.52 20.54
CA THR A 27 -4.32 -6.09 19.54
C THR A 27 -4.90 -4.76 19.98
N TRP A 28 -4.75 -3.71 19.16
CA TRP A 28 -5.34 -2.41 19.48
C TRP A 28 -6.86 -2.46 19.37
N PRO A 29 -7.58 -1.61 20.12
CA PRO A 29 -9.03 -1.51 19.95
C PRO A 29 -9.39 -1.25 18.48
N TRP A 30 -10.36 -1.99 17.96
CA TRP A 30 -10.83 -1.94 16.57
C TRP A 30 -9.85 -2.48 15.50
N ALA A 31 -8.65 -2.92 15.89
CA ALA A 31 -7.66 -3.43 14.94
C ALA A 31 -8.09 -4.77 14.35
N PHE A 32 -8.62 -5.68 15.18
CA PHE A 32 -9.10 -6.98 14.73
C PHE A 32 -10.26 -6.82 13.73
N GLU A 33 -11.28 -6.03 14.09
CA GLU A 33 -12.44 -5.77 13.25
C GLU A 33 -12.03 -5.10 11.94
N ALA A 34 -11.17 -4.08 12.00
CA ALA A 34 -10.67 -3.41 10.81
C ALA A 34 -9.89 -4.37 9.89
N LEU A 35 -9.11 -5.29 10.46
CA LEU A 35 -8.38 -6.30 9.68
C LEU A 35 -9.35 -7.32 9.07
N CYS A 36 -10.38 -7.78 9.79
CA CYS A 36 -11.43 -8.65 9.27
C CYS A 36 -12.17 -8.01 8.08
N PHE A 37 -12.64 -6.78 8.24
CA PHE A 37 -13.29 -6.03 7.16
C PHE A 37 -12.37 -5.85 5.96
N SER A 38 -11.10 -5.50 6.19
CA SER A 38 -10.12 -5.34 5.12
C SER A 38 -9.88 -6.67 4.41
N CYS A 39 -9.72 -7.77 5.15
CA CYS A 39 -9.52 -9.11 4.60
C CYS A 39 -10.69 -9.53 3.69
N GLY A 40 -11.93 -9.30 4.11
CA GLY A 40 -13.11 -9.57 3.30
C GLY A 40 -13.14 -8.74 2.02
N TYR A 41 -12.82 -7.45 2.10
CA TYR A 41 -12.72 -6.58 0.94
C TYR A 41 -11.65 -7.06 -0.06
N PHE A 42 -10.43 -7.34 0.41
CA PHE A 42 -9.33 -7.81 -0.44
C PHE A 42 -9.65 -9.17 -1.10
N ALA A 43 -10.30 -10.08 -0.38
CA ALA A 43 -10.76 -11.35 -0.93
C ALA A 43 -11.79 -11.15 -2.04
N TYR A 44 -12.77 -10.27 -1.83
CA TYR A 44 -13.77 -9.94 -2.84
C TYR A 44 -13.16 -9.28 -4.07
N ASP A 45 -12.30 -8.28 -3.90
CA ASP A 45 -11.62 -7.58 -5.00
C ASP A 45 -10.73 -8.54 -5.81
N GLN A 46 -10.04 -9.47 -5.13
CA GLN A 46 -9.25 -10.49 -5.81
C GLN A 46 -10.13 -11.47 -6.60
N TRP A 47 -11.27 -11.89 -6.05
CA TRP A 47 -12.23 -12.72 -6.75
C TRP A 47 -12.80 -12.02 -7.99
N ASP A 48 -13.18 -10.74 -7.86
CA ASP A 48 -13.69 -9.91 -8.95
C ASP A 48 -12.68 -9.78 -10.09
N MET A 49 -11.41 -9.49 -9.75
CA MET A 49 -10.31 -9.43 -10.73
C MET A 49 -10.09 -10.74 -11.48
N LEU A 50 -10.21 -11.88 -10.81
CA LEU A 50 -10.11 -13.21 -11.42
C LEU A 50 -11.30 -13.51 -12.32
N HIS A 51 -12.52 -13.23 -11.83
CA HIS A 51 -13.76 -13.53 -12.53
C HIS A 51 -13.87 -12.73 -13.84
N TYR A 52 -13.59 -11.43 -13.79
CA TYR A 52 -13.65 -10.55 -14.96
C TYR A 52 -12.33 -10.43 -15.73
N ARG A 53 -11.29 -11.17 -15.34
CA ARG A 53 -9.95 -11.14 -15.95
C ARG A 53 -9.38 -9.73 -16.06
N LEU A 54 -9.57 -8.91 -15.01
CA LEU A 54 -9.14 -7.50 -14.95
C LEU A 54 -7.64 -7.35 -14.64
N TYR A 55 -6.83 -8.27 -15.14
CA TYR A 55 -5.40 -8.33 -14.90
C TYR A 55 -4.65 -8.34 -16.25
N ASN A 56 -3.44 -7.76 -16.28
CA ASN A 56 -2.69 -7.61 -17.52
C ASN A 56 -1.28 -8.18 -17.37
N GLY A 57 -0.82 -8.91 -18.39
CA GLY A 57 0.49 -9.59 -18.39
C GLY A 57 0.46 -11.01 -17.81
N TRP A 58 1.61 -11.69 -17.90
CA TRP A 58 1.78 -13.08 -17.45
C TRP A 58 1.84 -13.21 -15.91
N ILE A 59 2.39 -12.20 -15.23
CA ILE A 59 2.41 -12.09 -13.77
C ILE A 59 1.75 -10.76 -13.40
N PRO A 60 0.44 -10.73 -13.13
CA PRO A 60 -0.24 -9.51 -12.77
C PRO A 60 0.17 -9.07 -11.36
N SER A 61 1.00 -8.04 -11.29
CA SER A 61 1.57 -7.51 -10.05
C SER A 61 0.49 -7.19 -9.00
N ILE A 62 -0.65 -6.64 -9.42
CA ILE A 62 -1.79 -6.33 -8.54
C ILE A 62 -2.44 -7.58 -7.96
N LEU A 63 -2.55 -8.66 -8.73
CA LEU A 63 -3.14 -9.90 -8.25
C LEU A 63 -2.22 -10.60 -7.24
N VAL A 64 -0.91 -10.59 -7.51
CA VAL A 64 0.11 -11.12 -6.61
C VAL A 64 0.16 -10.31 -5.31
N HIS A 65 0.04 -8.98 -5.40
CA HIS A 65 -0.07 -8.09 -4.23
C HIS A 65 -1.25 -8.48 -3.33
N HIS A 66 -2.44 -8.62 -3.92
CA HIS A 66 -3.66 -8.95 -3.16
C HIS A 66 -3.56 -10.36 -2.56
N LEU A 67 -2.96 -11.31 -3.29
CA LEU A 67 -2.71 -12.65 -2.78
C LEU A 67 -1.79 -12.66 -1.55
N VAL A 68 -0.66 -11.95 -1.61
CA VAL A 68 0.29 -11.85 -0.50
C VAL A 68 -0.39 -11.20 0.73
N LEU A 69 -1.12 -10.11 0.53
CA LEU A 69 -1.89 -9.48 1.60
C LEU A 69 -2.92 -10.43 2.22
N LEU A 70 -3.68 -11.15 1.39
CA LEU A 70 -4.72 -12.06 1.86
C LEU A 70 -4.13 -13.21 2.69
N ILE A 71 -2.99 -13.77 2.28
CA ILE A 71 -2.26 -14.80 3.03
C ILE A 71 -1.82 -14.25 4.38
N CYS A 72 -1.19 -13.06 4.40
CA CYS A 72 -0.73 -12.44 5.65
C CYS A 72 -1.89 -12.11 6.60
N PHE A 73 -2.99 -11.56 6.07
CA PHE A 73 -4.17 -11.19 6.87
C PHE A 73 -4.84 -12.42 7.46
N THR A 74 -5.06 -13.46 6.64
CA THR A 74 -5.70 -14.69 7.08
C THR A 74 -4.86 -15.39 8.15
N LEU A 75 -3.52 -15.45 7.99
CA LEU A 75 -2.67 -16.06 9.00
C LEU A 75 -2.71 -15.28 10.32
N ALA A 76 -2.60 -13.95 10.28
CA ALA A 76 -2.64 -13.12 11.48
C ALA A 76 -3.98 -13.20 12.21
N LEU A 77 -5.10 -13.24 11.48
CA LEU A 77 -6.43 -13.45 12.06
C LEU A 77 -6.57 -14.86 12.65
N TYR A 78 -6.05 -15.88 11.97
CA TYR A 78 -6.08 -17.27 12.45
C TYR A 78 -5.27 -17.46 13.74
N ARG A 79 -4.11 -16.80 13.84
CA ARG A 79 -3.18 -16.92 14.96
C ARG A 79 -3.37 -15.88 16.05
N ASN A 80 -4.16 -14.83 15.80
CA ASN A 80 -4.31 -13.65 16.66
C ASN A 80 -2.97 -12.99 17.06
N VAL A 81 -2.04 -12.95 16.12
CA VAL A 81 -0.70 -12.36 16.30
C VAL A 81 -0.40 -11.39 15.17
N THR A 82 0.43 -10.38 15.44
CA THR A 82 0.89 -9.38 14.44
C THR A 82 -0.20 -8.54 13.79
N ILE A 83 -1.42 -8.54 14.34
CA ILE A 83 -2.57 -7.77 13.82
C ILE A 83 -2.22 -6.29 13.72
N ASN A 84 -1.57 -5.72 14.73
CA ASN A 84 -1.22 -4.31 14.75
C ASN A 84 -0.15 -3.96 13.69
N TYR A 85 0.79 -4.86 13.39
CA TYR A 85 1.69 -4.71 12.24
C TYR A 85 0.92 -4.62 10.92
N LEU A 86 -0.11 -5.44 10.74
CA LEU A 86 -0.93 -5.41 9.53
C LEU A 86 -1.83 -4.17 9.45
N ILE A 87 -2.27 -3.62 10.58
CA ILE A 87 -2.91 -2.30 10.60
C ILE A 87 -1.95 -1.21 10.14
N LEU A 88 -0.67 -1.27 10.51
CA LEU A 88 0.35 -0.34 10.01
C LEU A 88 0.58 -0.50 8.51
N THR A 89 0.63 -1.74 7.99
CA THR A 89 0.79 -1.96 6.53
C THR A 89 -0.46 -1.53 5.75
N LEU A 90 -1.67 -1.59 6.33
CA LEU A 90 -2.89 -1.08 5.71
C LEU A 90 -2.85 0.43 5.46
N ILE A 91 -2.03 1.21 6.18
CA ILE A 91 -1.79 2.63 5.85
C ILE A 91 -1.15 2.74 4.46
N CYS A 92 -0.21 1.85 4.14
CA CYS A 92 0.46 1.82 2.84
C CYS A 92 -0.53 1.56 1.69
N GLU A 93 -1.64 0.88 1.98
CA GLU A 93 -2.73 0.64 1.03
C GLU A 93 -3.63 1.87 0.82
N LEU A 94 -3.66 2.85 1.73
CA LEU A 94 -4.36 4.12 1.46
C LEU A 94 -3.73 4.87 0.27
N HIS A 95 -2.46 4.61 -0.06
CA HIS A 95 -1.85 5.14 -1.27
C HIS A 95 -2.55 4.65 -2.55
N SER A 96 -3.01 3.39 -2.58
CA SER A 96 -3.65 2.82 -3.76
C SER A 96 -4.96 3.55 -4.09
N ILE A 97 -5.67 4.10 -3.09
CA ILE A 97 -6.88 4.93 -3.29
C ILE A 97 -6.57 6.10 -4.24
N PHE A 98 -5.46 6.81 -4.04
CA PHE A 98 -5.07 7.92 -4.92
C PHE A 98 -4.76 7.45 -6.35
N LEU A 99 -4.18 6.25 -6.49
CA LEU A 99 -3.94 5.63 -7.80
C LEU A 99 -5.24 5.21 -8.50
N HIS A 100 -6.20 4.64 -7.76
CA HIS A 100 -7.51 4.28 -8.27
C HIS A 100 -8.31 5.51 -8.68
N VAL A 101 -8.34 6.56 -7.86
CA VAL A 101 -8.98 7.85 -8.20
C VAL A 101 -8.37 8.42 -9.47
N ARG A 102 -7.03 8.38 -9.61
CA ARG A 102 -6.35 8.80 -10.84
C ARG A 102 -6.75 7.95 -12.05
N LYS A 103 -6.86 6.63 -11.89
CA LYS A 103 -7.27 5.70 -12.96
C LYS A 103 -8.72 5.97 -13.38
N VAL A 104 -9.64 6.08 -12.42
CA VAL A 104 -11.07 6.39 -12.65
C VAL A 104 -11.22 7.73 -13.37
N ARG A 105 -10.52 8.79 -12.92
CA ARG A 105 -10.56 10.11 -13.58
C ARG A 105 -10.09 10.04 -15.04
N ARG A 106 -9.03 9.28 -15.31
CA ARG A 106 -8.55 9.06 -16.69
C ARG A 106 -9.56 8.29 -17.53
N MET A 107 -10.24 7.29 -16.96
CA MET A 107 -11.30 6.55 -17.63
C MET A 107 -12.54 7.40 -17.89
N ALA A 108 -12.85 8.36 -17.01
CA ALA A 108 -13.94 9.31 -17.17
C ALA A 108 -13.70 10.39 -18.25
N GLY A 109 -12.57 10.34 -18.97
CA GLY A 109 -12.26 11.28 -20.05
C GLY A 109 -11.97 12.71 -19.59
N ILE A 110 -11.84 12.95 -18.28
CA ILE A 110 -11.52 14.26 -17.69
C ILE A 110 -10.02 14.53 -17.89
N ARG A 111 -9.64 14.81 -19.13
CA ARG A 111 -8.26 15.15 -19.54
C ARG A 111 -7.96 16.65 -19.39
N ASN A 112 -8.99 17.47 -19.18
CA ASN A 112 -8.94 18.95 -19.22
C ASN A 112 -8.99 19.64 -17.85
N ALA A 113 -8.51 19.00 -16.78
CA ALA A 113 -8.30 19.73 -15.53
C ALA A 113 -7.05 20.62 -15.71
N ARG A 114 -7.21 21.95 -15.55
CA ARG A 114 -6.14 22.97 -15.57
C ARG A 114 -4.80 22.42 -15.06
N SER A 115 -3.70 22.83 -15.68
CA SER A 115 -2.29 22.53 -15.31
C SER A 115 -2.05 22.36 -13.79
N ILE A 116 -2.69 23.17 -12.95
CA ILE A 116 -2.59 23.14 -11.49
C ILE A 116 -3.13 21.84 -10.87
N VAL A 117 -4.28 21.32 -11.31
CA VAL A 117 -4.90 20.10 -10.74
C VAL A 117 -4.03 18.87 -11.05
N VAL A 118 -3.54 18.76 -12.29
CA VAL A 118 -2.64 17.67 -12.69
C VAL A 118 -1.31 17.74 -11.95
N LYS A 119 -0.77 18.95 -11.74
CA LYS A 119 0.47 19.16 -10.98
C LYS A 119 0.30 18.82 -9.50
N LEU A 120 -0.82 19.20 -8.90
CA LEU A 120 -1.17 18.87 -7.51
C LEU A 120 -1.36 17.35 -7.34
N GLU A 121 -2.04 16.69 -8.27
CA GLU A 121 -2.22 15.24 -8.24
C GLU A 121 -0.89 14.49 -8.34
N TRP A 122 0.02 14.95 -9.20
CA TRP A 122 1.37 14.38 -9.28
C TRP A 122 2.16 14.59 -7.99
N PHE A 123 2.10 15.80 -7.44
CA PHE A 123 2.76 16.14 -6.19
C PHE A 123 2.25 15.28 -5.02
N LEU A 124 0.93 15.21 -4.85
CA LEU A 124 0.28 14.35 -3.87
C LEU A 124 0.64 12.89 -4.08
N ASN A 125 0.58 12.39 -5.31
CA ASN A 125 0.90 11.00 -5.59
C ASN A 125 2.37 10.66 -5.27
N TRP A 126 3.32 11.57 -5.54
CA TRP A 126 4.72 11.40 -5.15
C TRP A 126 4.90 11.44 -3.63
N ILE A 127 4.31 12.42 -2.95
CA ILE A 127 4.41 12.52 -1.49
C ILE A 127 3.82 11.27 -0.85
N THR A 128 2.62 10.87 -1.25
CA THR A 128 1.97 9.70 -0.67
C THR A 128 2.75 8.42 -1.00
N PHE A 129 3.38 8.31 -2.17
CA PHE A 129 4.26 7.18 -2.48
C PHE A 129 5.47 7.12 -1.54
N PHE A 130 6.19 8.23 -1.37
CA PHE A 130 7.38 8.26 -0.50
C PHE A 130 7.03 8.07 0.98
N VAL A 131 5.99 8.73 1.47
CA VAL A 131 5.60 8.68 2.88
C VAL A 131 4.90 7.36 3.20
N ALA A 132 3.84 7.02 2.45
CA ALA A 132 3.01 5.86 2.79
C ALA A 132 3.65 4.54 2.39
N ARG A 133 4.52 4.50 1.37
CA ARG A 133 5.14 3.25 0.90
C ARG A 133 6.61 3.14 1.26
N CYS A 134 7.46 4.10 0.88
CA CYS A 134 8.90 3.97 1.17
C CYS A 134 9.18 4.06 2.67
N ALA A 135 8.75 5.13 3.35
CA ALA A 135 9.02 5.30 4.77
C ALA A 135 8.36 4.21 5.61
N SER A 136 7.07 3.93 5.41
CA SER A 136 6.37 2.87 6.15
C SER A 136 7.00 1.49 5.95
N HIS A 137 7.33 1.10 4.72
CA HIS A 137 7.94 -0.22 4.48
C HIS A 137 9.34 -0.31 5.07
N ILE A 138 10.15 0.75 4.99
CA ILE A 138 11.47 0.79 5.63
C ILE A 138 11.32 0.66 7.13
N LEU A 139 10.39 1.38 7.76
CA LEU A 139 10.15 1.32 9.20
C LEU A 139 9.70 -0.07 9.63
N ILE A 140 8.75 -0.68 8.92
CA ILE A 140 8.24 -2.02 9.24
C ILE A 140 9.32 -3.07 9.01
N THR A 141 10.11 -2.98 7.94
CA THR A 141 11.23 -3.91 7.66
C THR A 141 12.32 -3.78 8.72
N ALA A 142 12.73 -2.55 9.04
CA ALA A 142 13.75 -2.30 10.06
C ALA A 142 13.30 -2.81 11.43
N LYS A 143 12.02 -2.61 11.77
CA LYS A 143 11.46 -3.13 13.02
C LYS A 143 11.40 -4.65 13.03
N LEU A 144 10.96 -5.27 11.93
CA LEU A 144 10.89 -6.72 11.80
C LEU A 144 12.28 -7.37 11.93
N ILE A 145 13.31 -6.77 11.35
CA ILE A 145 14.70 -7.22 11.50
C ILE A 145 15.19 -7.03 12.94
N ARG A 146 14.93 -5.86 13.55
CA ARG A 146 15.36 -5.56 14.92
C ARG A 146 14.71 -6.48 15.95
N ASP A 147 13.43 -6.78 15.76
CA ASP A 147 12.64 -7.62 16.64
C ASP A 147 12.68 -9.11 16.24
N ALA A 148 13.41 -9.49 15.19
CA ALA A 148 13.47 -10.87 14.68
C ALA A 148 13.83 -11.90 15.76
N HIS A 149 14.68 -11.51 16.71
CA HIS A 149 15.10 -12.37 17.84
C HIS A 149 14.02 -12.57 18.91
N LYS A 150 12.97 -11.74 18.92
CA LYS A 150 11.86 -11.80 19.88
C LYS A 150 10.65 -12.55 19.33
N PHE A 151 10.61 -12.80 18.03
CA PHE A 151 9.59 -13.67 17.45
C PHE A 151 9.84 -15.10 17.91
N ASP A 152 8.79 -15.75 18.38
CA ASP A 152 8.82 -17.19 18.63
C ASP A 152 9.18 -17.95 17.34
N LYS A 153 9.72 -19.17 17.49
CA LYS A 153 10.19 -20.05 16.39
C LYS A 153 9.05 -20.60 15.51
N GLY A 154 8.10 -19.77 15.13
CA GLY A 154 6.96 -20.10 14.29
C GLY A 154 7.11 -19.63 12.84
N VAL A 155 6.05 -19.84 12.06
CA VAL A 155 5.95 -19.45 10.64
C VAL A 155 5.74 -17.94 10.42
N GLU A 156 5.54 -17.19 11.51
CA GLU A 156 5.15 -15.78 11.49
C GLU A 156 6.26 -14.87 10.99
N LEU A 157 7.50 -15.05 11.47
CA LEU A 157 8.66 -14.26 11.04
C LEU A 157 9.03 -14.54 9.56
N PRO A 158 9.17 -15.80 9.10
CA PRO A 158 9.40 -16.10 7.69
C PRO A 158 8.30 -15.54 6.78
N LEU A 159 7.03 -15.64 7.18
CA LEU A 159 5.93 -15.11 6.37
C LEU A 159 5.95 -13.58 6.34
N ALA A 160 6.20 -12.91 7.46
CA ALA A 160 6.28 -11.46 7.52
C ALA A 160 7.46 -10.93 6.67
N LEU A 161 8.62 -11.60 6.71
CA LEU A 161 9.78 -11.25 5.87
C LEU A 161 9.47 -11.46 4.39
N PHE A 162 8.84 -12.59 4.04
CA PHE A 162 8.44 -12.88 2.67
C PHE A 162 7.40 -11.87 2.15
N GLY A 163 6.38 -11.56 2.95
CA GLY A 163 5.38 -10.56 2.65
C GLY A 163 6.01 -9.19 2.42
N MET A 164 6.89 -8.73 3.32
CA MET A 164 7.59 -7.46 3.18
C MET A 164 8.50 -7.42 1.94
N ALA A 165 9.21 -8.51 1.64
CA ALA A 165 10.04 -8.61 0.44
C ALA A 165 9.21 -8.53 -0.84
N GLY A 166 8.12 -9.30 -0.92
CA GLY A 166 7.18 -9.26 -2.05
C GLY A 166 6.58 -7.87 -2.26
N MET A 167 6.13 -7.23 -1.19
CA MET A 167 5.55 -5.89 -1.25
C MET A 167 6.57 -4.81 -1.66
N ASN A 168 7.82 -4.91 -1.20
CA ASN A 168 8.90 -4.02 -1.64
C ASN A 168 9.20 -4.17 -3.13
N PHE A 169 9.25 -5.40 -3.64
CA PHE A 169 9.45 -5.67 -5.07
C PHE A 169 8.33 -5.04 -5.92
N LEU A 170 7.08 -5.22 -5.49
CA LEU A 170 5.91 -4.64 -6.16
C LEU A 170 5.92 -3.10 -6.12
N ASN A 171 6.35 -2.51 -4.99
CA ASN A 171 6.50 -1.06 -4.85
C ASN A 171 7.57 -0.48 -5.80
N ILE A 172 8.67 -1.20 -6.05
CA ILE A 172 9.68 -0.80 -7.04
C ILE A 172 9.07 -0.76 -8.44
N GLY A 173 8.32 -1.81 -8.82
CA GLY A 173 7.61 -1.85 -10.11
C GLY A 173 6.65 -0.67 -10.28
N LEU A 174 5.86 -0.37 -9.25
CA LEU A 174 4.94 0.77 -9.24
C LEU A 174 5.66 2.12 -9.37
N GLY A 175 6.81 2.28 -8.71
CA GLY A 175 7.65 3.47 -8.84
C GLY A 175 8.16 3.67 -10.27
N ILE A 176 8.59 2.59 -10.94
CA ILE A 176 9.02 2.63 -12.35
C ILE A 176 7.86 3.04 -13.25
N ASP A 177 6.66 2.48 -13.05
CA ASP A 177 5.49 2.79 -13.86
C ASP A 177 5.01 4.24 -13.66
N LEU A 178 5.04 4.73 -12.42
CA LEU A 178 4.79 6.14 -12.12
C LEU A 178 5.81 7.05 -12.80
N PHE A 179 7.09 6.72 -12.76
CA PHE A 179 8.14 7.51 -13.41
C PHE A 179 7.98 7.53 -14.94
N LYS A 180 7.67 6.37 -15.55
CA LYS A 180 7.37 6.27 -16.98
C LYS A 180 6.14 7.10 -17.36
N ALA A 181 5.07 7.04 -16.56
CA ALA A 181 3.87 7.83 -16.77
C ALA A 181 4.12 9.34 -16.64
N PHE A 182 4.95 9.76 -15.67
CA PHE A 182 5.35 11.15 -15.50
C PHE A 182 6.15 11.65 -16.71
N LYS A 183 7.15 10.88 -17.16
CA LYS A 183 7.94 11.21 -18.35
C LYS A 183 7.06 11.29 -19.60
N ARG A 184 6.07 10.39 -19.74
CA ARG A 184 5.11 10.37 -20.86
C ARG A 184 4.13 11.54 -20.84
N GLU A 185 3.78 12.10 -19.68
CA GLU A 185 2.91 13.28 -19.57
C GLU A 185 3.67 14.60 -19.67
N ARG A 186 5.00 14.59 -19.49
CA ARG A 186 5.86 15.78 -19.69
C ARG A 186 6.28 15.97 -21.16
N LYS A 187 6.46 14.88 -21.91
CA LYS A 187 6.76 14.89 -23.36
C LYS A 187 5.64 15.39 -24.31
N PRO A 188 4.32 15.27 -24.06
CA PRO A 188 3.27 15.72 -24.96
C PRO A 188 3.19 17.23 -25.08
N GLN A 189 3.75 17.99 -24.12
CA GLN A 189 3.82 19.44 -24.20
C GLN A 189 4.87 19.96 -25.19
N GLN A 190 5.84 19.15 -25.62
CA GLN A 190 6.86 19.58 -26.59
C GLN A 190 6.45 19.38 -28.05
N VAL A 191 5.55 18.44 -28.37
CA VAL A 191 5.20 18.12 -29.77
C VAL A 191 4.10 19.05 -30.31
N ASN A 192 3.22 19.57 -29.45
CA ASN A 192 2.13 20.45 -29.90
C ASN A 192 2.55 21.91 -30.18
N HIS A 193 3.79 22.31 -29.86
CA HIS A 193 4.24 23.68 -30.13
C HIS A 193 4.89 23.88 -31.50
N HIS A 194 5.19 22.80 -32.24
CA HIS A 194 5.80 22.87 -33.57
C HIS A 194 4.83 22.73 -34.74
N GLN A 195 3.54 22.45 -34.50
CA GLN A 195 2.55 22.34 -35.58
C GLN A 195 1.67 23.60 -35.79
N HIS A 196 1.98 24.70 -35.10
CA HIS A 196 1.25 25.98 -35.28
C HIS A 196 2.06 27.07 -36.01
N HIS A 197 3.22 26.72 -36.57
CA HIS A 197 4.10 27.63 -37.31
C HIS A 197 4.60 27.00 -38.62
N GLU A 198 3.71 26.40 -39.41
CA GLU A 198 3.92 26.17 -40.85
C GLU A 198 2.61 26.40 -41.60
#